data_AF-A0A9D7ZKB2-F1
#
_entry.id   AF-A0A9D7ZKB2-F1
#
_cell.length_a   1.000
_cell.length_b   1.000
_cell.length_c   1.000
_cell.angle_alpha   90.00
_cell.angle_beta   90.00
_cell.angle_gamma   90.00
#
_symmetry.space_group_name_H-M   'P 1'
#
loop_
_entity.id
_entity.type
_entity.pdbx_description
1 polymer ?
#
loop_
_entity_poly.entity_id
_entity_poly.type
_entity_poly.pdbx_seq_one_letter_code
_entity_poly.pdbx_strand_id
1 'polypeptide(L)'
;MFIHLLPELASGGSELSEIRGLVDYVPAPLVEALLFLVALGGVLVVFSLNVLMKQKEGAPPYAVWLQLFNFAAINYLYAYSLPSLITTGVGYGVLFTVAISAHVLLMDRYAAEHHPQRFRRRNRWIGSAALVLGLLHAFVLHPVDALTLATATAFLGGGLLMAVFRDELPDLQRTRLPWLLAGCGGMGALLLLQLLLHGH
;
A
#
# COMPACT_ATOMS: atom_id res chain seq x y z
N MET A 1 -3.60 -2.08 17.71
CA MET A 1 -3.59 -2.09 16.23
C MET A 1 -2.56 -3.10 15.69
N PHE A 2 -1.28 -3.02 16.08
CA PHE A 2 -0.24 -4.01 15.70
C PHE A 2 -0.56 -5.48 16.03
N ILE A 3 -1.21 -5.75 17.16
CA ILE A 3 -1.60 -7.12 17.57
C ILE A 3 -2.70 -7.71 16.66
N HIS A 4 -3.50 -6.87 15.99
CA HIS A 4 -4.53 -7.33 15.04
C HIS A 4 -4.04 -7.38 13.59
N LEU A 5 -3.10 -6.51 13.21
CA LEU A 5 -2.57 -6.46 11.83
C LEU A 5 -1.61 -7.61 11.49
N LEU A 6 -0.87 -8.13 12.48
CA LEU A 6 0.09 -9.21 12.25
C LEU A 6 -0.58 -10.56 11.92
N PRO A 7 -1.64 -10.99 12.63
CA PRO A 7 -2.42 -12.16 12.25
C PRO A 7 -3.11 -11.98 10.89
N GLU A 8 -3.72 -10.82 10.62
CA GLU A 8 -4.43 -10.56 9.35
C GLU A 8 -3.50 -10.49 8.12
N LEU A 9 -2.23 -10.08 8.28
CA LEU A 9 -1.23 -10.16 7.20
C LEU A 9 -0.73 -11.59 6.98
N ALA A 10 -0.70 -12.42 8.03
CA ALA A 10 -0.36 -13.84 7.94
C ALA A 10 -1.53 -14.70 7.42
N SER A 11 -2.78 -14.37 7.76
CA SER A 11 -4.00 -15.07 7.34
C SER A 11 -4.63 -14.53 6.06
N GLY A 12 -4.39 -13.25 5.73
CA GLY A 12 -4.83 -12.65 4.48
C GLY A 12 -4.19 -13.33 3.26
N GLY A 13 -2.97 -13.87 3.39
CA GLY A 13 -2.37 -14.72 2.37
C GLY A 13 -3.18 -15.99 2.11
N SER A 14 -3.62 -16.69 3.16
CA SER A 14 -4.43 -17.91 3.04
C SER A 14 -5.87 -17.65 2.58
N GLU A 15 -6.50 -16.56 3.00
CA GLU A 15 -7.89 -16.24 2.58
C GLU A 15 -7.97 -15.66 1.15
N LEU A 16 -6.96 -14.91 0.69
CA LEU A 16 -6.86 -14.48 -0.71
C LEU A 16 -6.53 -15.65 -1.66
N SER A 17 -5.81 -16.67 -1.17
CA SER A 17 -5.51 -17.93 -1.88
C SER A 17 -6.78 -18.77 -2.09
N GLU A 18 -7.71 -18.79 -1.13
CA GLU A 18 -8.96 -19.54 -1.24
C GLU A 18 -10.08 -18.82 -2.03
N ILE A 19 -10.07 -17.47 -2.10
CA ILE A 19 -11.21 -16.70 -2.64
C ILE A 19 -11.17 -16.46 -4.17
N ARG A 20 -10.10 -16.78 -4.90
CA ARG A 20 -10.10 -16.55 -6.36
C ARG A 20 -9.25 -17.54 -7.15
N GLY A 21 -9.89 -18.23 -8.10
CA GLY A 21 -9.31 -19.21 -9.02
C GLY A 21 -8.22 -18.67 -9.94
N LEU A 22 -7.07 -18.34 -9.36
CA LEU A 22 -5.80 -18.02 -10.02
C LEU A 22 -4.85 -19.24 -10.07
N VAL A 23 -5.39 -20.45 -9.86
CA VAL A 23 -4.64 -21.70 -9.62
C VAL A 23 -4.14 -22.38 -10.89
N ASP A 24 -4.46 -21.91 -12.09
CA ASP A 24 -4.25 -22.74 -13.28
C ASP A 24 -2.83 -22.72 -13.89
N TYR A 25 -1.89 -21.87 -13.45
CA TYR A 25 -0.55 -21.83 -14.08
C TYR A 25 0.67 -21.53 -13.18
N VAL A 26 0.49 -21.12 -11.91
CA VAL A 26 1.59 -20.79 -10.99
C VAL A 26 1.30 -21.38 -9.61
N PRO A 27 2.26 -22.02 -8.92
CA PRO A 27 2.04 -22.52 -7.56
C PRO A 27 1.59 -21.39 -6.63
N ALA A 28 0.51 -21.61 -5.85
CA ALA A 28 -0.02 -20.62 -4.90
C ALA A 28 1.06 -20.01 -3.98
N PRO A 29 2.03 -20.78 -3.44
CA PRO A 29 3.09 -20.22 -2.60
C PRO A 29 4.01 -19.22 -3.33
N LEU A 30 4.20 -19.39 -4.65
CA LEU A 30 5.01 -18.47 -5.44
C LEU A 30 4.29 -17.15 -5.68
N VAL A 31 2.98 -17.20 -5.93
CA VAL A 31 2.15 -15.99 -6.08
C VAL A 31 2.14 -15.19 -4.78
N GLU A 32 1.96 -15.85 -3.64
CA GLU A 32 2.02 -15.20 -2.32
C GLU A 32 3.39 -14.56 -2.06
N ALA A 33 4.48 -15.27 -2.35
CA ALA A 33 5.83 -14.73 -2.20
C ALA A 33 6.08 -13.52 -3.11
N LEU A 34 5.58 -13.54 -4.35
CA LEU A 34 5.69 -12.40 -5.27
C LEU A 34 4.88 -11.21 -4.76
N LEU A 35 3.66 -11.41 -4.28
CA LEU A 35 2.84 -10.34 -3.69
C LEU A 35 3.51 -9.76 -2.44
N PHE A 36 4.13 -10.59 -1.60
CA PHE A 36 4.91 -10.13 -0.46
C PHE A 36 6.11 -9.27 -0.88
N LEU A 37 6.86 -9.68 -1.91
CA LEU A 37 7.97 -8.89 -2.46
C LEU A 37 7.50 -7.57 -3.07
N VAL A 38 6.33 -7.56 -3.71
CA VAL A 38 5.70 -6.34 -4.22
C VAL A 38 5.36 -5.40 -3.06
N ALA A 39 4.79 -5.91 -1.97
CA ALA A 39 4.53 -5.13 -0.75
C ALA A 39 5.83 -4.59 -0.13
N LEU A 40 6.88 -5.41 -0.03
CA LEU A 40 8.20 -4.99 0.40
C LEU A 40 8.76 -3.88 -0.50
N GLY A 41 8.57 -3.99 -1.82
CA GLY A 41 8.91 -2.93 -2.77
C GLY A 41 8.24 -1.61 -2.45
N GLY A 42 6.93 -1.64 -2.14
CA GLY A 42 6.17 -0.48 -1.67
C GLY A 42 6.76 0.16 -0.41
N VAL A 43 7.09 -0.66 0.59
CA VAL A 43 7.75 -0.22 1.83
C VAL A 43 9.09 0.45 1.52
N LEU A 44 9.95 -0.21 0.75
CA LEU A 44 11.31 0.27 0.45
C LEU A 44 11.31 1.56 -0.36
N VAL A 45 10.40 1.70 -1.33
CA VAL A 45 10.25 2.94 -2.12
C VAL A 45 9.88 4.10 -1.20
N VAL A 46 8.82 3.95 -0.39
CA VAL A 46 8.37 5.01 0.52
C VAL A 46 9.44 5.32 1.58
N PHE A 47 10.11 4.30 2.12
CA PHE A 47 11.21 4.48 3.08
C PHE A 47 12.37 5.28 2.47
N SER A 48 12.84 4.86 1.31
CA SER A 48 13.98 5.49 0.61
C SER A 48 13.73 6.96 0.35
N LEU A 49 12.50 7.31 -0.05
CA LEU A 49 12.10 8.70 -0.26
C LEU A 49 12.12 9.50 1.04
N ASN A 50 11.59 8.95 2.13
CA ASN A 50 11.63 9.62 3.44
C ASN A 50 13.06 9.87 3.92
N VAL A 51 13.97 8.90 3.73
CA VAL A 51 15.40 9.05 4.04
C VAL A 51 16.04 10.15 3.19
N LEU A 52 15.82 10.14 1.87
CA LEU A 52 16.35 11.17 0.97
C LEU A 52 15.83 12.57 1.31
N MET A 53 14.56 12.69 1.70
CA MET A 53 13.94 13.95 2.12
C MET A 53 14.55 14.50 3.42
N LYS A 54 14.89 13.64 4.39
CA LYS A 54 15.50 14.08 5.65
C LYS A 54 17.01 14.34 5.53
N GLN A 55 17.72 13.66 4.63
CA GLN A 55 19.18 13.80 4.46
C GLN A 55 19.58 14.99 3.58
N LYS A 56 18.76 15.38 2.61
CA LYS A 56 19.02 16.54 1.76
C LYS A 56 18.21 17.74 2.27
N GLU A 57 18.88 18.74 2.82
CA GLU A 57 18.26 20.04 3.10
C GLU A 57 17.64 20.59 1.80
N GLY A 58 16.31 20.69 1.77
CA GLY A 58 15.56 20.95 0.54
C GLY A 58 14.98 19.66 -0.05
N ALA A 59 13.89 19.17 0.55
CA ALA A 59 13.13 18.05 0.01
C ALA A 59 12.84 18.29 -1.48
N PRO A 60 13.30 17.40 -2.38
CA PRO A 60 13.12 17.63 -3.79
C PRO A 60 11.62 17.63 -4.12
N PRO A 61 11.14 18.51 -5.01
CA PRO A 61 9.71 18.70 -5.26
C PRO A 61 8.94 17.40 -5.56
N TYR A 62 9.60 16.41 -6.18
CA TYR A 62 9.00 15.14 -6.56
C TYR A 62 8.59 14.25 -5.37
N ALA A 63 9.28 14.34 -4.22
CA ALA A 63 9.04 13.40 -3.11
C ALA A 63 7.67 13.67 -2.44
N VAL A 64 7.32 14.96 -2.32
CA VAL A 64 5.99 15.39 -1.86
C VAL A 64 4.89 14.98 -2.84
N TRP A 65 5.15 15.09 -4.16
CA TRP A 65 4.21 14.62 -5.19
C TRP A 65 4.00 13.11 -5.14
N LEU A 66 5.05 12.34 -4.87
CA LEU A 66 4.96 10.89 -4.78
C LEU A 66 4.17 10.43 -3.55
N GLN A 67 4.32 11.13 -2.43
CA GLN A 67 3.52 10.87 -1.24
C GLN A 67 2.04 11.18 -1.45
N LEU A 68 1.75 12.29 -2.15
CA LEU A 68 0.40 12.68 -2.54
C LEU A 68 -0.21 11.71 -3.57
N PHE A 69 0.61 11.22 -4.50
CA PHE A 69 0.23 10.18 -5.45
C PHE A 69 -0.09 8.86 -4.74
N ASN A 70 0.73 8.44 -3.78
CA ASN A 70 0.46 7.23 -3.00
C ASN A 70 -0.87 7.33 -2.22
N PHE A 71 -1.11 8.49 -1.59
CA PHE A 71 -2.39 8.77 -0.93
C PHE A 71 -3.58 8.73 -1.91
N ALA A 72 -3.44 9.35 -3.08
CA ALA A 72 -4.47 9.31 -4.12
C ALA A 72 -4.71 7.88 -4.62
N ALA A 73 -3.65 7.12 -4.91
CA ALA A 73 -3.72 5.75 -5.42
C ALA A 73 -4.42 4.81 -4.43
N ILE A 74 -4.11 4.92 -3.14
CA ILE A 74 -4.78 4.14 -2.08
C ILE A 74 -6.28 4.47 -2.05
N ASN A 75 -6.64 5.75 -2.03
CA ASN A 75 -8.05 6.18 -2.02
C ASN A 75 -8.80 5.68 -3.26
N TYR A 76 -8.18 5.81 -4.42
CA TYR A 76 -8.70 5.28 -5.67
C TYR A 76 -8.97 3.77 -5.57
N LEU A 77 -8.02 3.00 -5.03
CA LEU A 77 -8.12 1.54 -4.98
C LEU A 77 -9.20 1.08 -4.00
N TYR A 78 -9.37 1.78 -2.88
CA TYR A 78 -10.46 1.55 -1.95
C TYR A 78 -11.83 1.86 -2.55
N ALA A 79 -11.97 2.99 -3.24
CA ALA A 79 -13.22 3.33 -3.93
C ALA A 79 -13.53 2.35 -5.07
N TYR A 80 -12.51 1.90 -5.80
CA TYR A 80 -12.65 0.90 -6.85
C TYR A 80 -13.15 -0.45 -6.31
N SER A 81 -12.68 -0.84 -5.12
CA SER A 81 -13.02 -2.14 -4.52
C SER A 81 -14.39 -2.15 -3.84
N LEU A 82 -14.98 -0.98 -3.55
CA LEU A 82 -16.20 -0.84 -2.76
C LEU A 82 -17.42 -1.61 -3.32
N PRO A 83 -17.73 -1.58 -4.64
CA PRO A 83 -18.88 -2.31 -5.15
C PRO A 83 -18.77 -3.82 -4.93
N SER A 84 -17.58 -4.39 -5.16
CA SER A 84 -17.30 -5.81 -4.91
C SER A 84 -17.49 -6.18 -3.43
N LEU A 85 -17.11 -5.31 -2.50
CA LEU A 85 -17.24 -5.53 -1.06
C LEU A 85 -18.71 -5.52 -0.62
N ILE A 86 -19.53 -4.64 -1.21
CA ILE A 86 -20.98 -4.59 -0.94
C ILE A 86 -21.66 -5.87 -1.44
N THR A 87 -21.22 -6.44 -2.56
CA THR A 87 -21.74 -7.72 -3.06
C THR A 87 -21.39 -8.91 -2.17
N THR A 88 -20.27 -8.87 -1.44
CA THR A 88 -19.91 -9.87 -0.42
C THR A 88 -20.82 -9.76 0.82
N GLY A 89 -21.28 -8.55 1.16
CA GLY A 89 -22.26 -8.33 2.21
C GLY A 89 -22.39 -6.87 2.59
N VAL A 90 -23.64 -6.39 2.76
CA VAL A 90 -23.92 -4.98 3.06
C VAL A 90 -23.24 -4.52 4.36
N GLY A 91 -23.25 -5.36 5.40
CA GLY A 91 -22.59 -5.05 6.67
C GLY A 91 -21.07 -4.85 6.53
N TYR A 92 -20.42 -5.69 5.72
CA TYR A 92 -19.00 -5.58 5.44
C TYR A 92 -18.68 -4.31 4.65
N GLY A 93 -19.49 -3.99 3.64
CA GLY A 93 -19.38 -2.74 2.88
C GLY A 93 -19.52 -1.49 3.76
N VAL A 94 -20.46 -1.49 4.71
CA VAL A 94 -20.64 -0.37 5.67
C VAL A 94 -19.44 -0.24 6.60
N LEU A 95 -18.98 -1.33 7.22
CA LEU A 95 -17.83 -1.31 8.12
C LEU A 95 -16.56 -0.85 7.40
N PHE A 96 -16.32 -1.36 6.20
CA PHE A 96 -15.21 -0.94 5.35
C PHE A 96 -15.28 0.55 5.02
N THR A 97 -16.46 1.05 4.64
CA THR A 97 -16.67 2.47 4.34
C THR A 97 -16.35 3.35 5.55
N VAL A 98 -16.78 2.96 6.75
CA VAL A 98 -16.50 3.69 7.99
C VAL A 98 -14.99 3.70 8.28
N ALA A 99 -14.35 2.53 8.19
CA ALA A 99 -12.91 2.39 8.44
C ALA A 99 -12.07 3.24 7.46
N ILE A 100 -12.36 3.17 6.16
CA ILE A 100 -11.65 3.97 5.15
C ILE A 100 -11.96 5.45 5.31
N SER A 101 -13.19 5.84 5.63
CA SER A 101 -13.53 7.25 5.89
C SER A 101 -12.73 7.81 7.05
N ALA A 102 -12.60 7.05 8.15
CA ALA A 102 -11.77 7.44 9.29
C ALA A 102 -10.29 7.56 8.90
N HIS A 103 -9.78 6.62 8.10
CA HIS A 103 -8.40 6.64 7.60
C HIS A 103 -8.11 7.88 6.74
N VAL A 104 -9.00 8.19 5.79
CA VAL A 104 -8.89 9.37 4.92
C VAL A 104 -8.94 10.66 5.73
N LEU A 105 -9.85 10.76 6.70
CA LEU A 105 -9.97 11.94 7.57
C LEU A 105 -8.72 12.14 8.44
N LEU A 106 -8.16 11.06 8.99
CA LEU A 106 -6.93 11.12 9.78
C LEU A 106 -5.75 11.59 8.93
N MET A 107 -5.62 11.07 7.71
CA MET A 107 -4.59 11.49 6.76
C MET A 107 -4.76 12.94 6.30
N ASP A 108 -6.00 13.39 6.05
CA ASP A 108 -6.30 14.78 5.71
C ASP A 108 -5.90 15.73 6.84
N ARG A 109 -6.21 15.37 8.10
CA ARG A 109 -5.77 16.13 9.28
C ARG A 109 -4.26 16.16 9.45
N TYR A 110 -3.61 15.00 9.34
CA TYR A 110 -2.15 14.92 9.45
C TYR A 110 -1.46 15.82 8.42
N ALA A 111 -1.95 15.81 7.18
CA ALA A 111 -1.41 16.65 6.10
C ALA A 111 -1.72 18.14 6.29
N ALA A 112 -2.86 18.49 6.88
CA ALA A 112 -3.20 19.86 7.24
C ALA A 112 -2.28 20.42 8.35
N GLU A 113 -1.95 19.60 9.35
CA GLU A 113 -1.11 20.00 10.50
C GLU A 113 0.37 20.15 10.11
N HIS A 114 0.93 19.21 9.33
CA HIS A 114 2.35 19.21 8.99
C HIS A 114 2.69 20.07 7.75
N HIS A 115 1.72 20.40 6.90
CA HIS A 115 1.93 21.19 5.67
C HIS A 115 0.87 22.30 5.44
N PRO A 116 0.68 23.22 6.40
CA PRO A 116 -0.45 24.16 6.41
C PRO A 116 -0.50 25.14 5.21
N GLN A 117 0.65 25.55 4.67
CA GLN A 117 0.70 26.51 3.57
C GLN A 117 0.33 25.92 2.20
N ARG A 118 0.56 24.62 1.97
CA ARG A 118 0.25 23.94 0.69
C ARG A 118 -1.12 23.26 0.68
N PHE A 119 -1.63 22.89 1.86
CA PHE A 119 -2.97 22.33 2.01
C PHE A 119 -4.07 23.32 1.59
N ARG A 120 -3.84 24.63 1.77
CA ARG A 120 -4.89 25.66 1.68
C ARG A 120 -5.42 25.96 0.27
N ARG A 121 -4.82 25.49 -0.83
CA ARG A 121 -5.30 25.85 -2.19
C ARG A 121 -5.34 24.77 -3.28
N ARG A 122 -4.58 23.66 -3.23
CA ARG A 122 -4.54 22.71 -4.37
C ARG A 122 -4.69 21.22 -4.03
N ASN A 123 -4.26 20.77 -2.84
CA ASN A 123 -4.19 19.34 -2.56
C ASN A 123 -5.45 18.72 -1.92
N ARG A 124 -6.39 19.54 -1.41
CA ARG A 124 -7.62 19.04 -0.75
C ARG A 124 -8.49 18.17 -1.65
N TRP A 125 -8.52 18.47 -2.94
CA TRP A 125 -9.39 17.79 -3.90
C TRP A 125 -8.79 16.49 -4.44
N ILE A 126 -7.51 16.22 -4.22
CA ILE A 126 -6.84 15.07 -4.83
C ILE A 126 -7.36 13.77 -4.23
N GLY A 127 -7.56 13.73 -2.90
CA GLY A 127 -8.18 12.58 -2.23
C GLY A 127 -9.61 12.34 -2.72
N SER A 128 -10.45 13.38 -2.73
CA SER A 128 -11.84 13.28 -3.19
C SER A 128 -11.94 12.93 -4.68
N ALA A 129 -11.11 13.51 -5.53
CA ALA A 129 -11.07 13.19 -6.95
C ALA A 129 -10.63 11.74 -7.18
N ALA A 130 -9.66 11.24 -6.42
CA ALA A 130 -9.25 9.85 -6.49
C ALA A 130 -10.37 8.88 -6.09
N LEU A 131 -11.15 9.19 -5.06
CA LEU A 131 -12.33 8.40 -4.68
C LEU A 131 -13.39 8.38 -5.80
N VAL A 132 -13.71 9.53 -6.37
CA VAL A 132 -14.69 9.62 -7.47
C VAL A 132 -14.20 8.86 -8.70
N LEU A 133 -12.93 9.01 -9.06
CA LEU A 133 -12.33 8.29 -10.19
C LEU A 133 -12.30 6.78 -9.96
N GLY A 134 -12.00 6.32 -8.75
CA GLY A 134 -12.00 4.89 -8.40
C GLY A 134 -13.39 4.29 -8.50
N LEU A 135 -14.39 4.99 -7.95
CA LEU A 135 -15.78 4.55 -8.02
C LEU A 135 -16.31 4.56 -9.47
N LEU A 136 -16.00 5.61 -10.24
CA LEU A 136 -16.39 5.71 -11.64
C LEU A 136 -15.74 4.60 -12.47
N HIS A 137 -14.46 4.30 -12.24
CA HIS A 137 -13.80 3.17 -12.90
C HIS A 137 -14.53 1.86 -12.57
N ALA A 138 -14.87 1.62 -11.31
CA ALA A 138 -15.54 0.38 -10.91
C ALA A 138 -16.91 0.18 -11.58
N PHE A 139 -17.64 1.27 -11.90
CA PHE A 139 -18.95 1.17 -12.55
C PHE A 139 -18.89 1.21 -14.09
N VAL A 140 -17.94 1.93 -14.67
CA VAL A 140 -17.93 2.26 -16.11
C VAL A 140 -16.96 1.38 -16.91
N LEU A 141 -15.87 0.94 -16.30
CA LEU A 141 -14.81 0.20 -16.98
C LEU A 141 -14.87 -1.30 -16.63
N HIS A 142 -14.26 -2.12 -17.50
CA HIS A 142 -14.20 -3.56 -17.27
C HIS A 142 -13.49 -3.89 -15.95
N PRO A 143 -13.89 -4.99 -15.27
CA PRO A 143 -13.20 -5.46 -14.07
C PRO A 143 -11.70 -5.58 -14.35
N VAL A 144 -10.90 -4.95 -13.50
CA VAL A 144 -9.45 -5.05 -13.53
C VAL A 144 -9.09 -6.49 -13.21
N ASP A 145 -8.11 -7.02 -13.94
CA ASP A 145 -7.61 -8.37 -13.69
C ASP A 145 -7.19 -8.54 -12.22
N ALA A 146 -7.52 -9.70 -11.66
CA ALA A 146 -7.35 -9.97 -10.23
C ALA A 146 -5.88 -9.86 -9.80
N LEU A 147 -4.95 -10.29 -10.67
CA LEU A 147 -3.51 -10.17 -10.41
C LEU A 147 -3.06 -8.70 -10.37
N THR A 148 -3.59 -7.88 -11.26
CA THR A 148 -3.27 -6.43 -11.29
C THR A 148 -3.78 -5.74 -10.05
N LEU A 149 -5.01 -6.05 -9.62
CA LEU A 149 -5.57 -5.51 -8.39
C LEU A 149 -4.78 -5.97 -7.17
N ALA A 150 -4.43 -7.26 -7.08
CA ALA A 150 -3.63 -7.81 -5.99
C ALA A 150 -2.23 -7.17 -5.91
N THR A 151 -1.55 -7.02 -7.06
CA THR A 151 -0.23 -6.39 -7.15
C THR A 151 -0.27 -4.93 -6.73
N ALA A 152 -1.26 -4.17 -7.23
CA ALA A 152 -1.44 -2.77 -6.86
C ALA A 152 -1.78 -2.62 -5.37
N THR A 153 -2.64 -3.49 -4.83
CA THR A 153 -2.99 -3.52 -3.40
C THR A 153 -1.77 -3.82 -2.54
N ALA A 154 -0.97 -4.82 -2.91
CA ALA A 154 0.23 -5.21 -2.19
C ALA A 154 1.23 -4.05 -2.15
N PHE A 155 1.54 -3.45 -3.30
CA PHE A 155 2.50 -2.36 -3.40
C PHE A 155 2.06 -1.14 -2.58
N LEU A 156 0.82 -0.69 -2.77
CA LEU A 156 0.28 0.47 -2.07
C LEU A 156 0.11 0.19 -0.56
N GLY A 157 -0.28 -1.03 -0.18
CA GLY A 157 -0.39 -1.47 1.20
C GLY A 157 0.95 -1.44 1.93
N GLY A 158 2.02 -1.90 1.27
CA GLY A 158 3.39 -1.76 1.79
C GLY A 158 3.82 -0.29 1.94
N GLY A 159 3.51 0.55 0.95
CA GLY A 159 3.76 1.99 1.03
C GLY A 159 3.00 2.66 2.18
N LEU A 160 1.75 2.25 2.44
CA LEU A 160 0.94 2.73 3.55
C LEU A 160 1.51 2.30 4.90
N LEU A 161 1.88 1.02 5.03
CA LEU A 161 2.51 0.47 6.24
C LEU A 161 3.73 1.31 6.64
N MET A 162 4.56 1.61 5.66
CA MET A 162 5.73 2.47 5.85
C MET A 162 5.35 3.91 6.22
N ALA A 163 4.30 4.47 5.62
CA ALA A 163 3.82 5.80 5.95
C ALA A 163 3.35 5.92 7.41
N VAL A 164 2.77 4.85 7.97
CA VAL A 164 2.36 4.78 9.38
C VAL A 164 3.57 4.60 10.30
N PHE A 165 4.51 3.71 9.97
CA PHE A 165 5.66 3.41 10.84
C PHE A 165 6.79 4.42 10.78
N ARG A 166 6.78 5.34 9.81
CA ARG A 166 7.89 6.30 9.64
C ARG A 166 8.15 7.17 10.88
N ASP A 167 7.10 7.44 11.66
CA ASP A 167 7.19 8.31 12.83
C ASP A 167 7.70 7.55 14.07
N GLU A 168 7.68 6.21 14.03
CA GLU A 168 8.22 5.31 15.07
C GLU A 168 9.69 4.94 14.83
N LEU A 169 10.21 5.19 13.62
CA LEU A 169 11.56 4.81 13.26
C LEU A 169 12.61 5.82 13.77
N PRO A 170 13.76 5.33 14.26
CA PRO A 170 14.84 6.18 14.73
C PRO A 170 15.40 7.07 13.60
N ASP A 171 16.11 8.11 14.01
CA ASP A 171 16.56 9.23 13.18
C ASP A 171 17.03 8.85 11.76
N LEU A 172 16.18 9.16 10.76
CA LEU A 172 16.44 8.80 9.36
C LEU A 172 17.69 9.48 8.79
N GLN A 173 18.19 10.55 9.41
CA GLN A 173 19.38 11.26 8.94
C GLN A 173 20.63 10.37 8.93
N ARG A 174 20.74 9.43 9.88
CA ARG A 174 21.90 8.51 9.98
C ARG A 174 21.75 7.22 9.18
N THR A 175 20.62 7.05 8.49
CA THR A 175 20.32 5.80 7.77
C THR A 175 21.24 5.62 6.57
N ARG A 176 21.91 4.47 6.50
CA ARG A 176 22.68 4.07 5.32
C ARG A 176 21.81 3.25 4.37
N LEU A 177 21.09 3.96 3.51
CA LEU A 177 20.13 3.37 2.56
C LEU A 177 20.67 2.16 1.74
N PRO A 178 21.87 2.20 1.14
CA PRO A 178 22.33 1.07 0.31
C PRO A 178 22.52 -0.23 1.09
N TRP A 179 22.95 -0.16 2.36
CA TRP A 179 23.12 -1.36 3.20
C TRP A 179 21.77 -1.96 3.59
N LEU A 180 20.77 -1.12 3.86
CA LEU A 180 19.42 -1.61 4.12
C LEU A 180 18.82 -2.28 2.87
N LEU A 181 18.92 -1.62 1.71
CA LEU A 181 18.41 -2.18 0.45
C LEU A 181 19.11 -3.49 0.09
N ALA A 182 20.43 -3.57 0.29
CA ALA A 182 21.19 -4.80 0.09
C ALA A 182 20.76 -5.91 1.06
N GLY A 183 20.53 -5.59 2.34
CA GLY A 183 20.05 -6.56 3.34
C GLY A 183 18.65 -7.09 3.02
N CYS A 184 17.71 -6.20 2.71
CA CYS A 184 16.35 -6.58 2.31
C CYS A 184 16.34 -7.38 1.00
N GLY A 185 17.12 -6.95 -0.01
CA GLY A 185 17.25 -7.65 -1.28
C GLY A 185 17.90 -9.02 -1.11
N GLY A 186 18.94 -9.13 -0.29
CA GLY A 186 19.61 -10.39 0.02
C GLY A 186 18.69 -11.37 0.74
N MET A 187 17.97 -10.93 1.77
CA MET A 187 17.02 -11.77 2.48
C MET A 187 15.85 -12.20 1.58
N GLY A 188 15.31 -11.29 0.76
CA GLY A 188 14.26 -11.61 -0.21
C GLY A 188 14.73 -12.64 -1.23
N ALA A 189 15.96 -12.53 -1.73
CA ALA A 189 16.55 -13.50 -2.63
C ALA A 189 16.75 -14.87 -1.97
N LEU A 190 17.19 -14.92 -0.71
CA LEU A 190 17.33 -16.17 0.04
C LEU A 190 15.98 -16.87 0.25
N LEU A 191 14.94 -16.12 0.59
CA LEU A 191 13.59 -16.66 0.76
C LEU A 191 13.04 -17.21 -0.57
N LEU A 192 13.23 -16.49 -1.68
CA LEU A 192 12.87 -16.98 -3.01
C LEU A 192 13.64 -18.24 -3.38
N LEU A 193 14.94 -18.27 -3.13
CA LEU A 193 15.77 -19.44 -3.39
C LEU A 193 15.29 -20.64 -2.57
N GLN A 194 15.02 -20.45 -1.28
CA GLN A 194 14.49 -21.50 -0.42
C GLN A 194 13.15 -22.05 -0.94
N LEU A 195 12.25 -21.16 -1.36
CA LEU A 195 10.95 -21.53 -1.92
C LEU A 195 11.10 -22.32 -3.22
N LEU A 196 12.01 -21.92 -4.11
CA LEU A 196 12.29 -22.63 -5.36
C LEU A 196 12.93 -24.01 -5.11
N LEU A 197 13.74 -24.15 -4.07
CA LEU A 197 14.40 -25.40 -3.72
C LEU A 197 13.46 -26.42 -3.04
N HIS A 198 12.46 -25.96 -2.30
CA HIS A 198 11.55 -26.82 -1.52
C HIS A 198 10.11 -26.85 -2.06
N GLY A 199 9.82 -26.11 -3.12
CA GLY A 199 8.52 -26.07 -3.79
C GLY A 199 8.27 -27.18 -4.82
N HIS A 200 9.07 -28.26 -4.76
CA HIS A 200 8.90 -29.50 -5.54
C HIS A 200 8.25 -30.58 -4.68
#